data_AF-A0A6A1V227-F1
#
_entry.id   AF-A0A6A1V227-F1
#
_cell.length_a   1.000
_cell.length_b   1.000
_cell.length_c   1.000
_cell.angle_alpha   90.00
_cell.angle_beta   90.00
_cell.angle_gamma   90.00
#
_symmetry.space_group_name_H-M   'P 1'
#
loop_
_entity.id
_entity.type
_entity.pdbx_description
1 polymer ?
#
loop_
_entity_poly.entity_id
_entity_poly.type
_entity_poly.pdbx_seq_one_letter_code
_entity_poly.pdbx_strand_id
1 'polypeptide(L)'
;MKRSRWRLMKGPEIRTGLLKGTKSIQLGQGQEITITTDYTLEGDESMISMNYRKLAEDLKPESVILCVDGSISLTVLACDKEQGLVRCRCENSVVLGERKNVNLPEVVVDC
;
A
#
# COMPACT_ATOMS: atom_id res chain seq x y z
N MET A 1 -13.62 33.23 21.56
CA MET A 1 -12.40 32.81 20.84
C MET A 1 -11.89 31.50 21.43
N LYS A 2 -12.24 30.34 20.84
CA LYS A 2 -11.60 29.05 21.17
C LYS A 2 -10.75 28.66 19.96
N ARG A 3 -9.42 28.79 20.08
CA ARG A 3 -8.49 28.26 19.09
C ARG A 3 -8.50 26.74 19.23
N SER A 4 -9.23 26.06 18.36
CA SER A 4 -9.19 24.61 18.22
C SER A 4 -7.75 24.21 17.90
N ARG A 5 -7.08 23.55 18.85
CA ARG A 5 -5.82 22.87 18.62
C ARG A 5 -6.15 21.64 17.79
N TRP A 6 -5.92 21.71 16.48
CA TRP A 6 -5.86 20.55 15.62
C TRP A 6 -4.67 19.70 16.08
N ARG A 7 -4.92 18.67 16.87
CA ARG A 7 -3.95 17.61 17.11
C ARG A 7 -4.03 16.72 15.88
N LEU A 8 -3.15 16.95 14.90
CA LEU A 8 -2.90 16.03 13.80
C LEU A 8 -2.45 14.70 14.43
N MET A 9 -3.39 13.82 14.75
CA MET A 9 -3.08 12.43 15.07
C MET A 9 -2.59 11.84 13.75
N LYS A 10 -1.27 11.74 13.60
CA LYS A 10 -0.68 10.97 12.52
C LYS A 10 -1.13 9.54 12.78
N GLY A 11 -2.11 9.05 12.00
CA GLY A 11 -2.42 7.63 11.92
C GLY A 11 -1.14 6.84 11.62
N PRO A 12 -1.11 5.53 11.87
CA PRO A 12 0.08 4.73 11.68
C PRO A 12 0.58 4.87 10.23
N GLU A 13 1.87 5.14 10.10
CA GLU A 13 2.49 5.43 8.82
C GLU A 13 2.71 4.10 8.07
N ILE A 14 1.83 3.82 7.10
CA ILE A 14 1.93 2.64 6.26
C ILE A 14 3.04 2.85 5.22
N ARG A 15 3.89 1.84 5.04
CA ARG A 15 5.06 1.87 4.17
C ARG A 15 5.24 0.58 3.38
N THR A 16 5.76 0.70 2.16
CA THR A 16 6.24 -0.45 1.37
C THR A 16 7.51 -1.05 1.95
N GLY A 17 7.77 -2.33 1.69
CA GLY A 17 8.95 -3.04 2.15
C GLY A 17 10.21 -2.78 1.34
N LEU A 18 11.17 -3.69 1.50
CA LEU A 18 12.39 -3.74 0.70
C LEU A 18 12.12 -4.40 -0.65
N LEU A 19 12.99 -4.14 -1.63
CA LEU A 19 12.91 -4.70 -2.97
C LEU A 19 14.14 -5.57 -3.24
N LYS A 20 13.93 -6.69 -3.92
CA LYS A 20 14.95 -7.72 -4.12
C LYS A 20 16.04 -7.20 -5.06
N GLY A 21 17.26 -7.06 -4.52
CA GLY A 21 18.47 -6.72 -5.29
C GLY A 21 18.44 -5.36 -6.01
N THR A 22 17.40 -4.55 -5.84
CA THR A 22 17.21 -3.26 -6.52
C THR A 22 16.61 -2.25 -5.55
N LYS A 23 16.77 -0.95 -5.81
CA LYS A 23 16.14 0.11 -5.01
C LYS A 23 14.76 0.52 -5.53
N SER A 24 14.37 -0.01 -6.68
CA SER A 24 13.14 0.34 -7.36
C SER A 24 12.77 -0.67 -8.43
N ILE A 25 11.47 -0.88 -8.63
CA ILE A 25 10.88 -1.73 -9.66
C ILE A 25 9.99 -0.90 -10.59
N GLN A 26 9.83 -1.36 -11.83
CA GLN A 26 8.89 -0.75 -12.79
C GLN A 26 7.57 -1.50 -12.74
N LEU A 27 6.48 -0.76 -12.61
CA LEU A 27 5.12 -1.29 -12.66
C LEU A 27 4.44 -0.71 -13.89
N GLY A 28 3.92 -1.57 -14.76
CA GLY A 28 3.15 -1.16 -15.93
C GLY A 28 1.69 -0.88 -15.60
N GLN A 29 1.07 0.05 -16.32
CA GLN A 29 -0.39 0.21 -16.28
C GLN A 29 -1.09 -1.10 -16.64
N GLY A 30 -2.09 -1.49 -15.85
CA GLY A 30 -2.84 -2.73 -16.01
C GLY A 30 -2.15 -3.97 -15.44
N GLN A 31 -0.88 -3.86 -15.00
CA GLN A 31 -0.16 -4.97 -14.37
C GLN A 31 -0.78 -5.34 -13.03
N GLU A 32 -0.95 -6.63 -12.80
CA GLU A 32 -1.36 -7.14 -11.49
C GLU A 32 -0.13 -7.35 -10.58
N ILE A 33 -0.29 -6.96 -9.33
CA ILE A 33 0.71 -7.13 -8.28
C ILE A 33 0.03 -7.64 -7.01
N THR A 34 0.74 -8.46 -6.24
CA THR A 34 0.27 -8.93 -4.93
C THR A 34 0.95 -8.16 -3.82
N ILE A 35 0.19 -7.76 -2.81
CA ILE A 35 0.72 -7.11 -1.61
C ILE A 35 0.60 -8.10 -0.45
N THR A 36 1.72 -8.41 0.19
CA THR A 36 1.77 -9.22 1.41
C THR A 36 1.93 -8.35 2.65
N THR A 37 1.41 -8.81 3.78
CA THR A 37 1.63 -8.20 5.09
C THR A 37 2.88 -8.75 5.81
N ASP A 38 3.56 -9.75 5.22
CA ASP A 38 4.87 -10.21 5.67
C ASP A 38 5.96 -9.24 5.23
N TYR A 39 6.31 -8.34 6.15
CA TYR A 39 7.31 -7.29 5.94
C TYR A 39 8.76 -7.80 5.92
N THR A 40 9.00 -9.10 6.14
CA THR A 40 10.34 -9.71 5.99
C THR A 40 10.66 -10.07 4.54
N LEU A 41 9.65 -10.15 3.68
CA LEU A 41 9.81 -10.47 2.26
C LEU A 41 10.30 -9.25 1.48
N GLU A 42 11.37 -9.49 0.71
CA GLU A 42 11.86 -8.56 -0.31
C GLU A 42 11.01 -8.69 -1.57
N GLY A 43 10.36 -7.60 -1.97
CA GLY A 43 9.44 -7.57 -3.09
C GLY A 43 10.09 -7.42 -4.46
N ASP A 44 9.30 -7.66 -5.50
CA ASP A 44 9.64 -7.48 -6.91
C ASP A 44 8.41 -6.98 -7.70
N GLU A 45 8.48 -7.04 -9.03
CA GLU A 45 7.40 -6.60 -9.94
C GLU A 45 6.09 -7.39 -9.79
N SER A 46 6.13 -8.57 -9.16
CA SER A 46 4.97 -9.44 -8.97
C SER A 46 4.39 -9.37 -7.56
N MET A 47 5.22 -9.14 -6.55
CA MET A 47 4.80 -9.10 -5.15
C MET A 47 5.61 -8.09 -4.34
N ILE A 48 4.94 -7.25 -3.54
CA ILE A 48 5.57 -6.32 -2.59
C ILE A 48 5.02 -6.52 -1.19
N SER A 49 5.76 -6.11 -0.17
CA SER A 49 5.30 -6.13 1.22
C SER A 49 4.90 -4.75 1.73
N MET A 50 3.95 -4.69 2.66
CA MET A 50 3.56 -3.48 3.39
C MET A 50 3.50 -3.75 4.90
N ASN A 51 3.88 -2.78 5.71
CA ASN A 51 3.95 -2.92 7.17
C ASN A 51 2.58 -2.82 7.89
N TYR A 52 1.47 -3.09 7.20
CA TYR A 52 0.12 -2.97 7.74
C TYR A 52 -0.58 -4.33 7.82
N ARG A 53 -0.60 -4.95 9.00
CA ARG A 53 -1.11 -6.33 9.18
C ARG A 53 -2.60 -6.50 8.86
N LYS A 54 -3.39 -5.44 9.06
CA LYS A 54 -4.84 -5.46 8.78
C LYS A 54 -5.19 -5.11 7.33
N LEU A 55 -4.20 -5.05 6.43
CA LEU A 55 -4.41 -4.62 5.04
C LEU A 55 -5.52 -5.40 4.33
N ALA A 56 -5.51 -6.73 4.41
CA ALA A 56 -6.52 -7.59 3.79
C ALA A 56 -7.87 -7.55 4.54
N GLU A 57 -7.90 -7.13 5.81
CA GLU A 57 -9.11 -7.01 6.61
C GLU A 57 -9.88 -5.73 6.29
N ASP A 58 -9.14 -4.62 6.15
CA ASP A 58 -9.68 -3.26 6.01
C ASP A 58 -9.92 -2.86 4.55
N LEU A 59 -9.23 -3.50 3.61
CA LEU A 59 -9.47 -3.30 2.18
C LEU A 59 -10.51 -4.28 1.63
N LYS A 60 -11.16 -3.84 0.56
CA LYS A 60 -12.11 -4.63 -0.23
C LYS A 60 -11.81 -4.44 -1.72
N PRO A 61 -12.32 -5.31 -2.60
CA PRO A 61 -12.29 -5.06 -4.03
C PRO A 61 -12.77 -3.64 -4.37
N GLU A 62 -12.14 -3.03 -5.37
CA GLU A 62 -12.29 -1.64 -5.81
C GLU A 62 -11.69 -0.58 -4.86
N SER A 63 -11.18 -0.95 -3.68
CA SER A 63 -10.50 0.01 -2.82
C SER A 63 -9.21 0.54 -3.47
N VAL A 64 -8.89 1.80 -3.21
CA VAL A 64 -7.70 2.45 -3.74
C VAL A 64 -6.56 2.47 -2.72
N ILE A 65 -5.38 2.06 -3.16
CA ILE A 65 -4.11 2.19 -2.42
C ILE A 65 -3.25 3.21 -3.15
N LEU A 66 -2.83 4.25 -2.44
CA LEU A 66 -2.00 5.32 -2.99
C LEU A 66 -0.58 5.22 -2.42
N CYS A 67 0.43 5.12 -3.27
CA CYS A 67 1.84 5.21 -2.84
C CYS A 67 2.46 6.53 -3.32
N VAL A 68 3.45 7.04 -2.57
CA VAL A 68 4.19 8.27 -2.91
C VAL A 68 3.25 9.47 -3.11
N ASP A 69 2.48 9.79 -2.06
CA ASP A 69 1.54 10.92 -2.03
C ASP A 69 0.52 10.92 -3.19
N GLY A 70 0.17 9.74 -3.72
CA GLY A 70 -0.79 9.56 -4.81
C GLY A 70 -0.18 9.49 -6.21
N SER A 71 1.15 9.49 -6.34
CA SER A 71 1.82 9.32 -7.64
C SER A 71 1.65 7.91 -8.22
N ILE A 72 1.41 6.93 -7.35
CA ILE A 72 1.15 5.53 -7.69
C ILE A 72 -0.24 5.20 -7.18
N SER A 73 -1.10 4.70 -8.07
CA SER A 73 -2.44 4.24 -7.70
C SER A 73 -2.57 2.75 -8.01
N LEU A 74 -2.95 1.99 -7.00
CA LEU A 74 -3.27 0.57 -7.12
C LEU A 74 -4.74 0.38 -6.76
N THR A 75 -5.49 -0.31 -7.62
CA THR A 75 -6.88 -0.69 -7.33
C THR A 75 -6.91 -2.13 -6.86
N VAL A 76 -7.50 -2.37 -5.70
CA VAL A 76 -7.64 -3.71 -5.13
C VAL A 76 -8.59 -4.54 -5.98
N LEU A 77 -8.12 -5.72 -6.40
CA LEU A 77 -8.91 -6.71 -7.13
C LEU A 77 -9.50 -7.76 -6.19
N ALA A 78 -8.71 -8.22 -5.22
CA ALA A 78 -9.12 -9.26 -4.28
C ALA A 78 -8.30 -9.18 -2.98
N CYS A 79 -8.92 -9.58 -1.87
CA CYS A 79 -8.29 -9.71 -0.56
C CYS A 79 -8.39 -11.16 -0.07
N ASP A 80 -7.25 -11.76 0.24
CA ASP A 80 -7.15 -13.03 0.96
C ASP A 80 -6.82 -12.73 2.43
N LYS A 81 -7.83 -12.88 3.29
CA LYS A 81 -7.71 -12.60 4.73
C LYS A 81 -6.98 -13.69 5.50
N GLU A 82 -7.05 -14.92 5.02
CA GLU A 82 -6.39 -16.06 5.67
C GLU A 82 -4.88 -15.99 5.47
N GLN A 83 -4.46 -15.60 4.27
CA GLN A 83 -3.04 -15.45 3.91
C GLN A 83 -2.50 -14.03 4.12
N GLY A 84 -3.37 -13.05 4.37
CA GLY A 84 -2.97 -11.65 4.50
C GLY A 84 -2.41 -11.07 3.20
N LEU A 85 -2.99 -11.47 2.05
CA LEU A 85 -2.57 -11.05 0.71
C LEU A 85 -3.64 -10.16 0.07
N VAL A 86 -3.20 -9.15 -0.69
CA VAL A 86 -4.09 -8.25 -1.44
C VAL A 86 -3.61 -8.17 -2.88
N ARG A 87 -4.41 -8.67 -3.82
CA ARG A 87 -4.14 -8.53 -5.26
C ARG A 87 -4.63 -7.18 -5.72
N CYS A 88 -3.80 -6.46 -6.45
CA CYS A 88 -4.09 -5.13 -6.97
C CYS A 88 -3.71 -5.02 -8.44
N ARG A 89 -4.36 -4.09 -9.14
CA ARG A 89 -3.98 -3.65 -10.49
C ARG A 89 -3.32 -2.28 -10.41
N CYS A 90 -2.22 -2.10 -11.12
CA CYS A 90 -1.59 -0.80 -11.27
C CYS A 90 -2.38 0.06 -12.24
N GLU A 91 -2.79 1.26 -11.83
CA GLU A 91 -3.60 2.16 -12.67
C GLU A 91 -2.74 3.06 -13.58
N ASN A 92 -1.44 3.16 -13.31
CA ASN A 92 -0.49 3.96 -14.08
C ASN A 92 0.89 3.29 -14.17
N SER A 93 1.59 3.52 -15.28
CA SER A 93 2.98 3.08 -15.45
C SER A 93 3.91 3.94 -14.60
N VAL A 94 4.62 3.34 -13.64
CA VAL A 94 5.36 4.08 -12.62
C VAL A 94 6.53 3.28 -12.05
N VAL A 95 7.47 3.99 -11.42
CA VAL A 95 8.59 3.39 -10.69
C VAL A 95 8.27 3.39 -9.20
N LEU A 96 8.15 2.20 -8.61
CA LEU A 96 7.99 2.04 -7.17
C LEU A 96 9.35 1.83 -6.51
N GLY A 97 9.66 2.62 -5.47
CA GLY A 97 10.86 2.42 -4.65
C GLY A 97 10.56 1.69 -3.34
N GLU A 98 11.62 1.47 -2.56
CA GLU A 98 11.53 0.89 -1.22
C GLU A 98 11.01 1.90 -0.18
N ARG A 99 10.37 1.41 0.90
CA ARG A 99 10.00 2.20 2.09
C ARG A 99 9.21 3.46 1.78
N LYS A 100 8.40 3.42 0.72
CA LYS A 100 7.55 4.52 0.29
C LYS A 100 6.30 4.59 1.15
N ASN A 101 5.85 5.82 1.40
CA ASN A 101 4.61 6.07 2.12
C ASN A 101 3.42 5.58 1.32
N VAL A 102 2.48 4.98 2.03
CA VAL A 102 1.23 4.45 1.51
C VAL A 102 0.07 5.14 2.23
N ASN A 103 -0.94 5.51 1.49
CA ASN A 103 -2.18 6.09 1.98
C ASN A 103 -3.36 5.25 1.50
N LEU A 104 -4.34 5.03 2.38
CA LEU A 104 -5.54 4.23 2.13
C LEU A 104 -6.77 5.14 2.33
N PRO A 105 -7.25 5.84 1.29
CA PRO A 105 -8.29 6.87 1.44
C PRO A 105 -9.61 6.36 2.03
N GLU A 106 -9.93 5.09 1.82
CA GLU A 106 -11.16 4.44 2.27
C GLU A 106 -11.03 3.79 3.65
N VAL A 107 -9.81 3.66 4.18
CA VAL A 107 -9.57 3.02 5.47
C VAL A 107 -9.43 4.10 6.53
N VAL A 108 -10.35 4.08 7.50
CA VAL A 108 -10.15 4.81 8.75
C VAL A 108 -9.16 4.00 9.57
N VAL A 109 -7.90 4.40 9.48
CA VAL A 109 -6.86 3.75 10.27
C VAL A 109 -6.97 4.30 11.70
N ASP A 110 -7.77 3.63 12.52
CA ASP A 110 -7.98 3.98 13.92
C ASP A 110 -6.64 3.92 14.67
N CYS A 111 -6.32 5.03 15.35
CA CYS A 111 -5.12 5.25 16.13
C CYS A 111 -5.31 4.88 17.62
#